data_AF-A0AAN0W4P8-F1
#
_entry.id   AF-A0AAN0W4P8-F1
#
_cell.length_a   1.000
_cell.length_b   1.000
_cell.length_c   1.000
_cell.angle_alpha   90.00
_cell.angle_beta   90.00
_cell.angle_gamma   90.00
#
_symmetry.space_group_name_H-M   'P 1'
#
loop_
_entity.id
_entity.type
_entity.pdbx_description
1 polymer ?
#
loop_
_entity_poly.entity_id
_entity_poly.type
_entity_poly.pdbx_seq_one_letter_code
_entity_poly.pdbx_strand_id
1 'polypeptide(L)'
;MKLDTLKPYSYKRRTLSNGELIYTLSEVKNGLIHIEPLSVGKIVYHSNQVEANVWIFNKGTYANEPINQALQIDNFMCKNGKFEGVVLNLDGRDFAIKYRAKEHNDITVKEEQALSLPLFTEWKEKRVPACTFKGNERESYYLLETVIDLLETNFKRWIDNQKFVLHDLSEQELEDSNYGEGVTQIFSDKDQELIVQKKQDVELAFAKSTGIYYEFTGGLVWE
;
A
#
# COMPACT_ATOMS: atom_id res chain seq x y z
N MET A 1 12.55 19.42 36.42
CA MET A 1 12.01 18.42 35.48
C MET A 1 10.82 19.06 34.78
N LYS A 2 10.99 19.58 33.56
CA LYS A 2 9.88 20.17 32.81
C LYS A 2 9.01 19.00 32.34
N LEU A 3 7.78 18.92 32.85
CA LEU A 3 6.72 18.21 32.15
C LEU A 3 6.52 18.96 30.84
N ASP A 4 7.22 18.54 29.78
CA ASP A 4 6.79 18.86 28.43
C ASP A 4 5.41 18.24 28.28
N THR A 5 4.39 19.04 28.59
CA THR A 5 3.00 18.69 28.35
C THR A 5 2.86 18.55 26.85
N LEU A 6 3.05 17.32 26.35
CA LEU A 6 2.76 16.95 24.97
C LEU A 6 1.37 17.51 24.66
N LYS A 7 1.31 18.48 23.74
CA LYS A 7 0.05 19.05 23.30
C LYS A 7 -0.79 17.89 22.77
N PRO A 8 -2.06 17.74 23.21
CA PRO A 8 -2.90 16.68 22.72
C PRO A 8 -3.11 16.85 21.22
N TYR A 9 -3.08 15.73 20.49
CA TYR A 9 -3.24 15.70 19.05
C TYR A 9 -4.71 15.55 18.69
N SER A 10 -5.18 16.37 17.75
CA SER A 10 -6.43 16.09 17.06
C SER A 10 -6.22 14.94 16.09
N TYR A 11 -7.24 14.09 15.96
CA TYR A 11 -7.22 13.03 14.98
C TYR A 11 -7.25 13.62 13.57
N LYS A 12 -6.23 13.32 12.79
CA LYS A 12 -6.09 13.74 11.39
C LYS A 12 -6.12 12.53 10.48
N ARG A 13 -7.08 12.54 9.56
CA ARG A 13 -7.22 11.55 8.50
C ARG A 13 -6.58 12.05 7.22
N ARG A 14 -6.29 11.11 6.33
CA ARG A 14 -6.03 11.41 4.92
C ARG A 14 -7.16 12.27 4.33
N THR A 15 -6.82 13.07 3.34
CA THR A 15 -7.79 13.82 2.53
C THR A 15 -7.63 13.41 1.07
N LEU A 16 -8.74 13.39 0.33
CA LEU A 16 -8.77 13.14 -1.10
C LEU A 16 -8.46 14.42 -1.86
N SER A 17 -7.60 14.29 -2.87
CA SER A 17 -7.31 15.33 -3.85
C SER A 17 -7.34 14.78 -5.27
N ASN A 18 -7.81 15.61 -6.22
CA ASN A 18 -7.73 15.26 -7.63
C ASN A 18 -6.28 15.08 -8.07
N GLY A 19 -6.03 14.03 -8.86
CA GLY A 19 -4.72 13.70 -9.39
C GLY A 19 -3.88 12.76 -8.53
N GLU A 20 -4.35 12.39 -7.34
CA GLU A 20 -3.63 11.46 -6.47
C GLU A 20 -3.62 10.04 -7.02
N LEU A 21 -2.46 9.37 -6.87
CA LEU A 21 -2.35 7.94 -7.13
C LEU A 21 -2.96 7.15 -5.98
N ILE A 22 -3.71 6.11 -6.33
CA ILE A 22 -4.37 5.22 -5.38
C ILE A 22 -4.05 3.77 -5.68
N TYR A 23 -4.34 2.92 -4.69
CA TYR A 23 -4.31 1.47 -4.78
C TYR A 23 -5.65 0.92 -4.30
N THR A 24 -6.26 -0.01 -5.04
CA THR A 24 -7.50 -0.69 -4.63
C THR A 24 -7.25 -1.59 -3.42
N LEU A 25 -8.25 -1.75 -2.54
CA LEU A 25 -8.15 -2.55 -1.31
C LEU A 25 -8.98 -3.83 -1.37
N SER A 26 -9.94 -3.86 -2.29
CA SER A 26 -10.88 -4.94 -2.51
C SER A 26 -10.92 -5.28 -4.00
N GLU A 27 -11.27 -6.52 -4.27
CA GLU A 27 -11.53 -6.98 -5.62
C GLU A 27 -12.81 -6.31 -6.14
N VAL A 28 -12.75 -5.71 -7.34
CA VAL A 28 -13.92 -5.12 -7.99
C VAL A 28 -14.31 -5.99 -9.18
N LYS A 29 -15.50 -6.58 -9.11
CA LYS A 29 -16.09 -7.42 -10.17
C LYS A 29 -17.37 -6.80 -10.69
N ASN A 30 -17.30 -6.20 -11.88
CA ASN A 30 -18.43 -5.58 -12.57
C ASN A 30 -18.54 -6.12 -13.99
N GLY A 31 -19.28 -7.22 -14.16
CA GLY A 31 -19.41 -7.90 -15.46
C GLY A 31 -18.07 -8.39 -15.98
N LEU A 32 -17.62 -7.85 -17.13
CA LEU A 32 -16.33 -8.18 -17.75
C LEU A 32 -15.14 -7.44 -17.13
N ILE A 33 -15.39 -6.46 -16.26
CA ILE A 33 -14.35 -5.70 -15.58
C ILE A 33 -14.01 -6.42 -14.28
N HIS A 34 -12.76 -6.87 -14.20
CA HIS A 34 -12.19 -7.46 -13.01
C HIS A 34 -10.93 -6.69 -12.60
N ILE A 35 -10.95 -6.10 -11.41
CA ILE A 35 -9.84 -5.35 -10.82
C ILE A 35 -9.43 -6.04 -9.53
N GLU A 36 -8.18 -6.47 -9.48
CA GLU A 36 -7.60 -7.12 -8.32
C GLU A 36 -7.29 -6.09 -7.23
N PRO A 37 -7.20 -6.50 -5.96
CA PRO A 37 -6.63 -5.67 -4.90
C PRO A 37 -5.21 -5.18 -5.29
N LEU A 38 -4.81 -4.03 -4.75
CA LEU A 38 -3.54 -3.35 -5.02
C LEU A 38 -3.34 -2.93 -6.49
N SER A 39 -4.40 -2.91 -7.29
CA SER A 39 -4.37 -2.30 -8.63
C SER A 39 -4.21 -0.79 -8.52
N VAL A 40 -3.33 -0.23 -9.37
CA VAL A 40 -3.00 1.20 -9.36
C VAL A 40 -4.05 2.00 -10.14
N GLY A 41 -4.44 3.14 -9.59
CA GLY A 41 -5.30 4.11 -10.25
C GLY A 41 -4.96 5.55 -9.92
N LYS A 42 -5.78 6.47 -10.44
CA LYS A 42 -5.67 7.90 -10.16
C LYS A 42 -7.05 8.52 -9.95
N ILE A 43 -7.17 9.36 -8.93
CA ILE A 43 -8.39 10.15 -8.69
C ILE A 43 -8.51 11.16 -9.83
N VAL A 44 -9.55 11.04 -10.64
CA VAL A 44 -9.86 12.01 -11.70
C VAL A 44 -10.80 13.10 -11.19
N TYR A 45 -11.69 12.74 -10.27
CA TYR A 45 -12.64 13.66 -9.68
C TYR A 45 -13.12 13.13 -8.32
N HIS A 46 -13.25 13.99 -7.32
CA HIS A 46 -13.99 13.68 -6.09
C HIS A 46 -14.96 14.83 -5.78
N SER A 47 -16.20 14.48 -5.38
CA SER A 47 -17.23 15.45 -4.97
C SER A 47 -17.16 15.77 -3.49
N ASN A 48 -16.64 14.84 -2.70
CA ASN A 48 -16.55 14.89 -1.24
C ASN A 48 -15.32 14.11 -0.76
N GLN A 49 -15.25 13.76 0.53
CA GLN A 49 -14.15 13.02 1.15
C GLN A 49 -14.50 11.54 1.43
N VAL A 50 -15.60 11.05 0.87
CA VAL A 50 -16.17 9.72 1.08
C VAL A 50 -16.07 8.86 -0.17
N GLU A 51 -16.15 9.45 -1.37
CA GLU A 51 -16.09 8.72 -2.64
C GLU A 51 -15.27 9.50 -3.69
N ALA A 52 -14.76 8.77 -4.67
CA ALA A 52 -14.03 9.36 -5.78
C ALA A 52 -14.26 8.59 -7.08
N ASN A 53 -14.28 9.32 -8.20
CA ASN A 53 -14.10 8.74 -9.52
C ASN A 53 -12.61 8.47 -9.72
N VAL A 54 -12.28 7.21 -9.87
CA VAL A 54 -10.91 6.71 -10.00
C VAL A 54 -10.74 6.09 -11.37
N TRP A 55 -9.76 6.58 -12.12
CA TRP A 55 -9.30 5.93 -13.33
C TRP A 55 -8.32 4.83 -12.97
N ILE A 56 -8.69 3.58 -13.23
CA ILE A 56 -7.81 2.42 -13.07
C ILE A 56 -7.04 2.22 -14.37
N PHE A 57 -5.71 2.27 -14.26
CA PHE A 57 -4.83 2.16 -15.42
C PHE A 57 -4.79 0.74 -15.98
N ASN A 58 -4.25 0.62 -17.19
CA ASN A 58 -3.82 -0.66 -17.80
C ASN A 58 -4.92 -1.73 -17.91
N LYS A 59 -6.21 -1.39 -17.81
CA LYS A 59 -7.29 -2.29 -18.23
C LYS A 59 -7.52 -2.19 -19.73
N GLY A 60 -7.78 -3.33 -20.37
CA GLY A 60 -7.80 -3.55 -21.81
C GLY A 60 -6.46 -3.25 -22.48
N THR A 61 -5.36 -3.46 -21.78
CA THR A 61 -4.02 -3.37 -22.40
C THR A 61 -3.79 -4.56 -23.32
N TYR A 62 -4.27 -5.74 -22.93
CA TYR A 62 -4.03 -6.97 -23.69
C TYR A 62 -5.23 -7.34 -24.58
N ALA A 63 -4.95 -7.77 -25.80
CA ALA A 63 -5.98 -8.09 -26.80
C ALA A 63 -6.89 -9.26 -26.35
N ASN A 64 -6.39 -10.12 -25.47
CA ASN A 64 -7.11 -11.26 -24.91
C ASN A 64 -8.00 -10.91 -23.71
N GLU A 65 -8.00 -9.65 -23.23
CA GLU A 65 -8.89 -9.27 -22.15
C GLU A 65 -10.36 -9.38 -22.59
N PRO A 66 -11.25 -9.95 -21.76
CA PRO A 66 -12.66 -10.15 -22.11
C PRO A 66 -13.36 -8.88 -22.58
N ILE A 67 -12.99 -7.73 -22.02
CA ILE A 67 -13.57 -6.44 -22.39
C ILE A 67 -13.17 -6.00 -23.81
N ASN A 68 -11.93 -6.25 -24.22
CA ASN A 68 -11.45 -5.91 -25.56
C ASN A 68 -12.13 -6.78 -26.63
N GLN A 69 -12.30 -8.06 -26.33
CA GLN A 69 -13.04 -8.99 -27.19
C GLN A 69 -14.51 -8.57 -27.33
N ALA A 70 -15.15 -8.21 -26.22
CA ALA A 70 -16.54 -7.77 -26.22
C ALA A 70 -16.74 -6.44 -26.97
N LEU A 71 -15.79 -5.51 -26.86
CA LEU A 71 -15.81 -4.22 -27.56
C LEU A 71 -15.32 -4.32 -29.02
N GLN A 72 -14.85 -5.49 -29.46
CA GLN A 72 -14.29 -5.72 -30.80
C GLN A 72 -13.18 -4.71 -31.16
N ILE A 73 -12.31 -4.45 -30.18
CA ILE A 73 -11.18 -3.53 -30.30
C ILE A 73 -9.98 -4.30 -30.85
N ASP A 74 -9.44 -3.84 -31.97
CA ASP A 74 -8.25 -4.42 -32.59
C ASP A 74 -6.98 -3.67 -32.13
N ASN A 75 -6.17 -4.32 -31.30
CA ASN A 75 -4.92 -3.73 -30.78
C ASN A 75 -3.87 -3.46 -31.86
N PHE A 76 -3.95 -4.09 -33.04
CA PHE A 76 -2.93 -3.96 -34.09
C PHE A 76 -3.21 -2.85 -35.10
N MET A 77 -4.48 -2.58 -35.42
CA MET A 77 -4.86 -1.54 -36.40
C MET A 77 -5.74 -0.43 -35.83
N CYS A 78 -6.03 -0.44 -34.52
CA CYS A 78 -6.97 0.49 -33.87
C CYS A 78 -8.33 0.58 -34.58
N LYS A 79 -8.76 -0.50 -35.26
CA LYS A 79 -10.12 -0.57 -35.80
C LYS A 79 -11.05 -0.57 -34.58
N ASN A 80 -11.87 0.48 -34.48
CA ASN A 80 -12.79 0.77 -33.37
C ASN A 80 -12.16 1.41 -32.11
N GLY A 81 -10.97 2.00 -32.22
CA GLY A 81 -10.35 2.76 -31.13
C GLY A 81 -9.47 1.91 -30.21
N LYS A 82 -9.20 2.40 -29.00
CA LYS A 82 -8.41 1.71 -27.97
C LYS A 82 -9.09 1.88 -26.61
N PHE A 83 -9.13 0.81 -25.82
CA PHE A 83 -9.61 0.86 -24.44
C PHE A 83 -8.40 1.05 -23.51
N GLU A 84 -8.36 2.20 -22.84
CA GLU A 84 -7.24 2.59 -21.96
C GLU A 84 -7.74 2.81 -20.52
N GLY A 85 -8.15 1.72 -19.88
CA GLY A 85 -8.64 1.77 -18.51
C GLY A 85 -10.12 2.11 -18.38
N VAL A 86 -10.56 2.17 -17.12
CA VAL A 86 -11.95 2.47 -16.77
C VAL A 86 -12.00 3.46 -15.61
N VAL A 87 -12.96 4.38 -15.65
CA VAL A 87 -13.27 5.22 -14.51
C VAL A 87 -14.40 4.58 -13.72
N LEU A 88 -14.15 4.32 -12.44
CA LEU A 88 -15.13 3.78 -11.50
C LEU A 88 -15.34 4.75 -10.36
N ASN A 89 -16.58 4.89 -9.91
CA ASN A 89 -16.89 5.55 -8.66
C ASN A 89 -16.65 4.56 -7.52
N LEU A 90 -15.68 4.85 -6.65
CA LEU A 90 -15.27 3.98 -5.54
C LEU A 90 -15.50 4.69 -4.20
N ASP A 91 -15.95 3.94 -3.19
CA ASP A 91 -15.97 4.40 -1.79
C ASP A 91 -14.52 4.55 -1.31
N GLY A 92 -14.26 5.57 -0.48
CA GLY A 92 -12.98 5.84 0.14
C GLY A 92 -12.49 4.71 1.06
N ARG A 93 -13.35 3.74 1.39
CA ARG A 93 -12.95 2.52 2.09
C ARG A 93 -12.41 1.43 1.16
N ASP A 94 -12.63 1.54 -0.15
CA ASP A 94 -12.20 0.56 -1.15
C ASP A 94 -10.87 0.93 -1.84
N PHE A 95 -10.27 2.08 -1.51
CA PHE A 95 -8.96 2.48 -2.01
C PHE A 95 -8.13 3.22 -0.95
N ALA A 96 -6.81 3.15 -1.12
CA ALA A 96 -5.84 3.91 -0.34
C ALA A 96 -5.01 4.84 -1.22
N ILE A 97 -4.63 6.01 -0.71
CA ILE A 97 -3.77 6.98 -1.43
C ILE A 97 -2.30 6.60 -1.25
N LYS A 98 -1.51 6.71 -2.31
CA LYS A 98 -0.05 6.51 -2.23
C LYS A 98 0.59 7.48 -1.23
N TYR A 99 1.39 6.95 -0.31
CA TYR A 99 2.08 7.73 0.69
C TYR A 99 3.02 8.78 0.09
N ARG A 100 2.96 10.01 0.62
CA ARG A 100 3.84 11.12 0.29
C ARG A 100 4.23 11.81 1.61
N ALA A 101 5.49 11.67 2.01
CA ALA A 101 5.97 12.10 3.34
C ALA A 101 5.62 13.57 3.67
N LYS A 102 5.78 14.48 2.70
CA LYS A 102 5.47 15.92 2.91
C LYS A 102 3.98 16.21 3.14
N GLU A 103 3.10 15.38 2.60
CA GLU A 103 1.66 15.61 2.61
C GLU A 103 0.95 14.82 3.73
N HIS A 104 1.60 13.80 4.28
CA HIS A 104 1.00 12.85 5.22
C HIS A 104 1.70 12.80 6.59
N ASN A 105 2.68 13.68 6.85
CA ASN A 105 3.45 13.72 8.09
C ASN A 105 2.62 13.99 9.35
N ASP A 106 1.44 14.60 9.21
CA ASP A 106 0.56 14.95 10.32
C ASP A 106 -0.62 14.00 10.49
N ILE A 107 -0.74 12.96 9.64
CA ILE A 107 -1.76 11.93 9.77
C ILE A 107 -1.53 11.13 11.05
N THR A 108 -2.61 10.87 11.78
CA THR A 108 -2.60 10.08 13.01
C THR A 108 -3.36 8.78 12.80
N VAL A 109 -2.85 7.69 13.36
CA VAL A 109 -3.49 6.38 13.39
C VAL A 109 -3.97 6.12 14.82
N LYS A 110 -5.21 5.65 15.00
CA LYS A 110 -5.69 5.31 16.34
C LYS A 110 -4.89 4.14 16.90
N GLU A 111 -4.62 4.14 18.20
CA GLU A 111 -3.89 3.04 18.84
C GLU A 111 -4.53 1.68 18.56
N GLU A 112 -5.85 1.54 18.73
CA GLU A 112 -6.57 0.29 18.45
C GLU A 112 -6.38 -0.18 16.99
N GLN A 113 -6.34 0.76 16.04
CA GLN A 113 -6.09 0.48 14.63
C GLN A 113 -4.65 0.04 14.39
N ALA A 114 -3.68 0.70 15.01
CA ALA A 114 -2.27 0.34 14.90
C ALA A 114 -1.99 -1.04 15.50
N LEU A 115 -2.53 -1.34 16.69
CA LEU A 115 -2.39 -2.64 17.35
C LEU A 115 -3.03 -3.79 16.57
N SER A 116 -3.98 -3.51 15.69
CA SER A 116 -4.58 -4.52 14.81
C SER A 116 -3.72 -4.85 13.58
N LEU A 117 -2.68 -4.06 13.29
CA LEU A 117 -1.83 -4.27 12.12
C LEU A 117 -0.89 -5.46 12.31
N PRO A 118 -0.70 -6.29 11.27
CA PRO A 118 0.26 -7.38 11.32
C PRO A 118 1.67 -6.82 11.55
N LEU A 119 2.46 -7.50 12.38
CA LEU A 119 3.83 -7.11 12.74
C LEU A 119 3.95 -5.80 13.52
N PHE A 120 2.87 -5.10 13.84
CA PHE A 120 2.96 -3.93 14.70
C PHE A 120 3.14 -4.36 16.16
N THR A 121 4.10 -3.76 16.85
CA THR A 121 4.30 -3.96 18.29
C THR A 121 4.10 -2.66 19.02
N GLU A 122 3.40 -2.74 20.15
CA GLU A 122 3.07 -1.61 21.00
C GLU A 122 4.34 -0.82 21.42
N TRP A 123 4.39 0.47 21.10
CA TRP A 123 5.48 1.37 21.55
C TRP A 123 4.91 2.51 22.39
N LYS A 124 4.96 2.36 23.72
CA LYS A 124 4.35 3.30 24.67
C LYS A 124 4.93 4.71 24.58
N GLU A 125 6.23 4.84 24.35
CA GLU A 125 6.95 6.12 24.34
C GLU A 125 6.60 7.00 23.13
N LYS A 126 6.15 6.39 22.03
CA LYS A 126 5.78 7.11 20.80
C LYS A 126 4.29 7.42 20.70
N ARG A 127 3.50 7.04 21.71
CA ARG A 127 2.09 7.41 21.76
C ARG A 127 1.97 8.90 21.97
N VAL A 128 1.03 9.50 21.23
CA VAL A 128 0.61 10.87 21.48
C VAL A 128 -0.79 10.87 22.09
N PRO A 129 -1.02 11.66 23.16
CA PRO A 129 -2.34 11.74 23.77
C PRO A 129 -3.34 12.37 22.80
N ALA A 130 -4.50 11.74 22.64
CA ALA A 130 -5.59 12.30 21.85
C ALA A 130 -6.29 13.45 22.58
N CYS A 131 -6.97 14.31 21.82
CA CYS A 131 -7.95 15.24 22.37
C CYS A 131 -9.25 14.55 22.85
N THR A 132 -9.48 13.30 22.46
CA THR A 132 -10.70 12.53 22.73
C THR A 132 -10.53 11.56 23.89
N PHE A 133 -11.66 11.20 24.49
CA PHE A 133 -11.75 10.24 25.59
C PHE A 133 -12.72 9.12 25.21
N LYS A 134 -12.41 7.91 25.67
CA LYS A 134 -13.29 6.74 25.60
C LYS A 134 -13.69 6.38 27.03
N GLY A 135 -14.88 6.81 27.44
CA GLY A 135 -15.27 6.80 28.85
C GLY A 135 -14.39 7.75 29.66
N ASN A 136 -13.70 7.24 30.68
CA ASN A 136 -12.79 8.03 31.53
C ASN A 136 -11.32 7.96 31.08
N GLU A 137 -11.01 7.17 30.06
CA GLU A 137 -9.64 7.01 29.57
C GLU A 137 -9.38 7.89 28.36
N ARG A 138 -8.25 8.60 28.37
CA ARG A 138 -7.82 9.39 27.21
C ARG A 138 -7.34 8.45 26.12
N GLU A 139 -7.88 8.60 24.90
CA GLU A 139 -7.40 7.80 23.77
C GLU A 139 -5.95 8.17 23.44
N SER A 140 -5.21 7.25 22.82
CA SER A 140 -3.88 7.52 22.29
C SER A 140 -3.83 7.27 20.79
N TYR A 141 -3.00 8.04 20.11
CA TYR A 141 -2.72 7.88 18.69
C TYR A 141 -1.23 7.62 18.46
N TYR A 142 -0.92 7.14 17.27
CA TYR A 142 0.42 7.12 16.70
C TYR A 142 0.47 8.09 15.51
N LEU A 143 1.61 8.74 15.28
CA LEU A 143 1.85 9.41 14.00
C LEU A 143 2.04 8.35 12.92
N LEU A 144 1.53 8.60 11.72
CA LEU A 144 1.60 7.66 10.60
C LEU A 144 3.03 7.21 10.31
N GLU A 145 3.98 8.15 10.30
CA GLU A 145 5.41 7.90 10.12
C GLU A 145 5.96 6.91 11.16
N THR A 146 5.58 7.08 12.44
CA THR A 146 5.97 6.13 13.49
C THR A 146 5.43 4.72 13.22
N VAL A 147 4.20 4.59 12.71
CA VAL A 147 3.65 3.28 12.36
C VAL A 147 4.42 2.66 11.20
N ILE A 148 4.76 3.45 10.18
CA ILE A 148 5.55 3.00 9.03
C ILE A 148 6.93 2.50 9.46
N ASP A 149 7.69 3.31 10.24
CA ASP A 149 9.04 2.96 10.69
C ASP A 149 9.08 1.65 11.49
N LEU A 150 8.07 1.48 12.34
CA LEU A 150 7.95 0.32 13.23
C LEU A 150 7.59 -0.94 12.43
N LEU A 151 6.68 -0.82 11.46
CA LEU A 151 6.34 -1.90 10.55
C LEU A 151 7.51 -2.27 9.65
N GLU A 152 8.26 -1.32 9.10
CA GLU A 152 9.50 -1.60 8.34
C GLU A 152 10.51 -2.38 9.20
N THR A 153 10.76 -1.88 10.42
CA THR A 153 11.71 -2.53 11.34
C THR A 153 11.27 -3.95 11.68
N ASN A 154 9.99 -4.16 11.97
CA ASN A 154 9.47 -5.47 12.34
C ASN A 154 9.31 -6.40 11.14
N PHE A 155 9.07 -5.87 9.94
CA PHE A 155 9.07 -6.66 8.71
C PHE A 155 10.49 -7.14 8.37
N LYS A 156 11.50 -6.26 8.48
CA LYS A 156 12.91 -6.65 8.38
C LYS A 156 13.28 -7.74 9.40
N ARG A 157 12.94 -7.54 10.67
CA ARG A 157 13.16 -8.57 11.71
C ARG A 157 12.43 -9.87 11.41
N TRP A 158 11.23 -9.81 10.84
CA TRP A 158 10.48 -11.00 10.47
C TRP A 158 11.23 -11.78 9.38
N ILE A 159 11.78 -11.10 8.38
CA ILE A 159 12.65 -11.68 7.33
C ILE A 159 13.89 -12.29 7.97
N ASP A 160 14.63 -11.54 8.81
CA ASP A 160 15.85 -12.00 9.47
C ASP A 160 15.62 -13.24 10.37
N ASN A 161 14.42 -13.36 10.95
CA ASN A 161 14.04 -14.49 11.79
C ASN A 161 13.57 -15.71 10.99
N GLN A 162 13.22 -15.54 9.71
CA GLN A 162 12.98 -16.67 8.85
C GLN A 162 14.34 -17.26 8.45
N LYS A 163 14.50 -18.57 8.61
CA LYS A 163 15.70 -19.29 8.16
C LYS A 163 15.65 -19.49 6.64
N PHE A 164 15.49 -18.40 5.89
CA PHE A 164 15.43 -18.45 4.44
C PHE A 164 16.75 -18.94 3.86
N VAL A 165 16.65 -19.67 2.75
CA VAL A 165 17.81 -20.23 2.08
C VAL A 165 18.22 -19.25 1.00
N LEU A 166 19.41 -18.68 1.18
CA LEU A 166 20.09 -17.91 0.14
C LEU A 166 20.75 -18.89 -0.82
N HIS A 167 20.63 -18.64 -2.12
CA HIS A 167 21.40 -19.31 -3.14
C HIS A 167 22.31 -18.30 -3.84
N ASP A 168 23.54 -18.73 -4.09
CA ASP A 168 24.49 -17.96 -4.88
C ASP A 168 24.00 -17.94 -6.32
N LEU A 169 23.97 -16.73 -6.91
CA LEU A 169 23.64 -16.57 -8.31
C LEU A 169 24.77 -17.14 -9.18
N SER A 170 24.42 -17.93 -10.18
CA SER A 170 25.37 -18.30 -11.23
C SER A 170 25.68 -17.13 -12.17
N GLU A 171 26.83 -17.15 -12.85
CA GLU A 171 27.19 -16.13 -13.85
C GLU A 171 26.12 -15.99 -14.95
N GLN A 172 25.42 -17.08 -15.29
CA GLN A 172 24.33 -17.06 -16.28
C GLN A 172 23.07 -16.35 -15.77
N GLU A 173 22.72 -16.51 -14.50
CA GLU A 173 21.56 -15.84 -13.90
C GLU A 173 21.80 -14.33 -13.70
N LEU A 174 23.05 -13.92 -13.47
CA LEU A 174 23.46 -12.52 -13.41
C LEU A 174 23.36 -11.81 -14.77
N GLU A 175 23.59 -12.54 -15.87
CA GLU A 175 23.49 -11.99 -17.23
C GLU A 175 22.04 -11.94 -17.74
N ASP A 176 21.20 -12.91 -17.36
CA ASP A 176 19.80 -13.01 -17.80
C ASP A 176 18.83 -12.17 -16.96
N SER A 177 19.20 -11.84 -15.72
CA SER A 177 18.34 -11.15 -14.77
C SER A 177 18.80 -9.73 -14.54
N ASN A 178 17.85 -8.80 -14.51
CA ASN A 178 18.10 -7.38 -14.23
C ASN A 178 18.30 -7.15 -12.71
N TYR A 179 19.14 -7.96 -12.06
CA TYR A 179 19.54 -7.74 -10.67
C TYR A 179 20.43 -6.48 -10.60
N GLY A 180 20.32 -5.70 -9.52
CA GLY A 180 21.16 -4.51 -9.36
C GLY A 180 22.64 -4.88 -9.22
N GLU A 181 23.53 -3.95 -9.58
CA GLU A 181 24.97 -4.13 -9.38
C GLU A 181 25.26 -4.50 -7.92
N GLY A 182 26.04 -5.58 -7.71
CA GLY A 182 26.46 -6.04 -6.37
C GLY A 182 25.64 -7.18 -5.75
N VAL A 183 24.53 -7.61 -6.38
CA VAL A 183 23.75 -8.75 -5.88
C VAL A 183 24.46 -10.07 -6.18
N THR A 184 24.95 -10.76 -5.14
CA THR A 184 25.63 -12.08 -5.28
C THR A 184 24.77 -13.25 -4.80
N GLN A 185 23.74 -12.97 -4.00
CA GLN A 185 22.86 -13.97 -3.41
C GLN A 185 21.41 -13.50 -3.47
N ILE A 186 20.51 -14.42 -3.75
CA ILE A 186 19.07 -14.16 -3.69
C ILE A 186 18.37 -15.26 -2.87
N PHE A 187 17.21 -14.93 -2.32
CA PHE A 187 16.34 -15.92 -1.70
C PHE A 187 15.85 -16.93 -2.74
N SER A 188 15.67 -18.19 -2.35
CA SER A 188 15.01 -19.19 -3.19
C SER A 188 13.63 -18.71 -3.68
N ASP A 189 13.16 -19.16 -4.86
CA ASP A 189 11.85 -18.75 -5.41
C ASP A 189 10.71 -18.90 -4.39
N LYS A 190 10.71 -19.98 -3.61
CA LYS A 190 9.70 -20.24 -2.57
C LYS A 190 9.77 -19.23 -1.43
N ASP A 191 10.98 -18.85 -1.03
CA ASP A 191 11.18 -17.85 0.02
C ASP A 191 10.81 -16.45 -0.49
N GLN A 192 11.13 -16.14 -1.76
CA GLN A 192 10.68 -14.89 -2.41
C GLN A 192 9.16 -14.80 -2.49
N GLU A 193 8.49 -15.86 -2.93
CA GLU A 193 7.01 -15.93 -2.95
C GLU A 193 6.44 -15.68 -1.55
N LEU A 194 7.01 -16.27 -0.51
CA LEU A 194 6.56 -16.06 0.87
C LEU A 194 6.80 -14.62 1.35
N ILE A 195 7.95 -14.02 1.03
CA ILE A 195 8.27 -12.63 1.38
C ILE A 195 7.30 -11.69 0.66
N VAL A 196 7.04 -11.91 -0.64
CA VAL A 196 6.11 -11.12 -1.44
C VAL A 196 4.70 -11.23 -0.88
N GLN A 197 4.23 -12.43 -0.57
CA GLN A 197 2.92 -12.64 0.04
C GLN A 197 2.81 -11.93 1.39
N LYS A 198 3.82 -12.07 2.25
CA LYS A 198 3.82 -11.40 3.55
C LYS A 198 3.85 -9.88 3.43
N LYS A 199 4.63 -9.34 2.48
CA LYS A 199 4.67 -7.91 2.14
C LYS A 199 3.28 -7.43 1.74
N GLN A 200 2.63 -8.12 0.80
CA GLN A 200 1.28 -7.76 0.35
C GLN A 200 0.24 -7.82 1.47
N ASP A 201 0.32 -8.80 2.37
CA ASP A 201 -0.56 -8.90 3.53
C ASP A 201 -0.40 -7.69 4.48
N VAL A 202 0.84 -7.29 4.75
CA VAL A 202 1.15 -6.13 5.61
C VAL A 202 0.71 -4.83 4.93
N GLU A 203 1.02 -4.64 3.65
CA GLU A 203 0.61 -3.49 2.84
C GLU A 203 -0.90 -3.33 2.79
N LEU A 204 -1.63 -4.42 2.53
CA LEU A 204 -3.07 -4.40 2.42
C LEU A 204 -3.74 -4.10 3.76
N ALA A 205 -3.24 -4.70 4.85
CA ALA A 205 -3.75 -4.43 6.20
C ALA A 205 -3.49 -2.97 6.62
N PHE A 206 -2.27 -2.47 6.36
CA PHE A 206 -1.90 -1.08 6.60
C PHE A 206 -2.79 -0.12 5.81
N ALA A 207 -2.99 -0.40 4.52
CA ALA A 207 -3.78 0.43 3.63
C ALA A 207 -5.27 0.43 3.99
N LYS A 208 -5.84 -0.71 4.41
CA LYS A 208 -7.22 -0.80 4.93
C LYS A 208 -7.40 -0.04 6.24
N SER A 209 -6.41 -0.07 7.13
CA SER A 209 -6.49 0.56 8.44
C SER A 209 -6.32 2.08 8.37
N THR A 210 -5.40 2.55 7.54
CA THR A 210 -4.99 3.96 7.47
C THR A 210 -5.59 4.72 6.29
N GLY A 211 -6.03 4.01 5.24
CA GLY A 211 -6.38 4.57 3.94
C GLY A 211 -5.18 5.10 3.15
N ILE A 212 -3.96 4.78 3.58
CA ILE A 212 -2.70 5.18 2.93
C ILE A 212 -1.96 3.91 2.50
N TYR A 213 -1.54 3.87 1.25
CA TYR A 213 -0.69 2.81 0.73
C TYR A 213 0.78 3.21 0.87
N TYR A 214 1.55 2.38 1.56
CA TYR A 214 3.01 2.48 1.67
C TYR A 214 3.59 1.15 1.20
N GLU A 215 4.58 1.21 0.31
CA GLU A 215 5.29 0.03 -0.16
C GLU A 215 6.41 -0.31 0.82
N PHE A 216 6.28 -1.45 1.50
CA PHE A 216 7.29 -1.87 2.48
C PHE A 216 8.47 -2.52 1.77
N THR A 217 9.67 -2.04 2.05
CA THR A 217 10.90 -2.52 1.42
C THR A 217 11.49 -3.71 2.15
N GLY A 218 11.13 -3.94 3.42
CA GLY A 218 11.62 -5.08 4.19
C GLY A 218 13.12 -5.06 4.45
N GLY A 219 13.76 -3.90 4.24
CA GLY A 219 15.21 -3.78 4.34
C GLY A 219 15.94 -4.66 3.31
N LEU A 220 15.53 -4.64 2.04
CA LEU A 220 16.37 -5.10 0.92
C LEU A 220 17.81 -4.60 1.15
N VAL A 221 18.71 -5.54 1.43
CA VAL A 221 20.13 -5.26 1.61
C VAL A 221 20.68 -4.97 0.23
N TRP A 222 20.89 -3.69 -0.06
CA TRP A 222 21.83 -3.27 -1.08
C TRP A 222 23.18 -3.20 -0.37
N GLU A 223 24.18 -3.94 -0.85
CA GLU A 223 25.58 -3.68 -0.48
C GLU A 223 26.03 -2.32 -1.01
#